data_AF-A0A2D9CE57-F1
#
_entry.id   AF-A0A2D9CE57-F1
#
_cell.length_a   1.000
_cell.length_b   1.000
_cell.length_c   1.000
_cell.angle_alpha   90.00
_cell.angle_beta   90.00
_cell.angle_gamma   90.00
#
_symmetry.space_group_name_H-M   'P 1'
#
loop_
_entity.id
_entity.type
_entity.pdbx_description
1 polymer ?
#
loop_
_entity_poly.entity_id
_entity_poly.type
_entity_poly.pdbx_seq_one_letter_code
_entity_poly.pdbx_strand_id
1 'polypeptide(L)'
;MLQKTTRNGAKEILPNGHELVKSDQHFCLVVGKDGITQPVVIDMKSSQLKVSRRWKTQIAMQKIKHPKTGQMVLPPLFATQWKFCTVEESNDQGSWFNYTIEKIGLVEDRDLMLEAKAFRDSVAAGEVKAAPEEGNPTSNPPVKDEDEIPF
;
A
#
# COMPACT_ATOMS: atom_id res chain seq x y z
N MET A 1 -16.88 -15.28 -5.90
CA MET A 1 -17.11 -16.40 -4.96
C MET A 1 -15.77 -17.03 -4.63
N LEU A 2 -15.28 -16.93 -3.39
CA LEU A 2 -14.14 -17.73 -2.89
C LEU A 2 -14.74 -18.97 -2.22
N GLN A 3 -14.81 -20.09 -2.95
CA GLN A 3 -15.80 -21.11 -2.60
C GLN A 3 -15.29 -22.20 -1.64
N LYS A 4 -13.98 -22.36 -1.41
CA LYS A 4 -13.43 -23.30 -0.39
C LYS A 4 -12.03 -22.88 0.09
N THR A 5 -11.94 -22.18 1.22
CA THR A 5 -10.68 -22.01 1.99
C THR A 5 -10.85 -22.61 3.37
N THR A 6 -9.79 -23.21 3.91
CA THR A 6 -9.76 -23.71 5.29
C THR A 6 -9.00 -22.70 6.14
N ARG A 7 -9.60 -22.27 7.26
CA ARG A 7 -8.97 -21.32 8.17
C ARG A 7 -8.05 -22.05 9.14
N ASN A 8 -6.77 -21.68 9.16
CA ASN A 8 -5.81 -22.12 10.16
C ASN A 8 -5.30 -20.88 10.93
N GLY A 9 -5.89 -20.64 12.10
CA GLY A 9 -5.66 -19.42 12.88
C GLY A 9 -6.09 -18.16 12.12
N ALA A 10 -5.13 -17.29 11.80
CA ALA A 10 -5.34 -16.07 11.01
C ALA A 10 -5.16 -16.25 9.49
N LYS A 11 -4.71 -17.43 9.05
CA LYS A 11 -4.39 -17.73 7.65
C LYS A 11 -5.53 -18.45 6.96
N GLU A 12 -5.73 -18.13 5.68
CA GLU A 12 -6.65 -18.84 4.80
C GLU A 12 -5.86 -19.72 3.85
N ILE A 13 -6.10 -21.03 3.90
CA ILE A 13 -5.36 -22.02 3.11
C ILE A 13 -6.29 -22.59 2.03
N LEU A 14 -5.82 -22.58 0.79
CA LEU A 14 -6.51 -23.19 -0.34
C LEU A 14 -6.36 -24.72 -0.31
N PRO A 15 -7.25 -25.48 -0.98
CA PRO A 15 -7.18 -26.95 -1.00
C PRO A 15 -5.86 -27.52 -1.58
N ASN A 16 -5.13 -26.71 -2.35
CA ASN A 16 -3.82 -27.04 -2.90
C ASN A 16 -2.65 -26.73 -1.94
N GLY A 17 -2.93 -26.28 -0.71
CA GLY A 17 -1.92 -25.97 0.31
C GLY A 17 -1.34 -24.56 0.23
N HIS A 18 -1.69 -23.75 -0.78
CA HIS A 18 -1.22 -22.36 -0.87
C HIS A 18 -1.98 -21.44 0.10
N GLU A 19 -1.26 -20.49 0.68
CA GLU A 19 -1.85 -19.45 1.53
C GLU A 19 -2.46 -18.35 0.67
N LEU A 20 -3.71 -18.03 0.92
CA LEU A 20 -4.38 -16.87 0.36
C LEU A 20 -4.10 -15.66 1.26
N VAL A 21 -3.29 -14.74 0.76
CA VAL A 21 -3.02 -13.45 1.43
C VAL A 21 -3.85 -12.37 0.78
N LYS A 22 -4.78 -11.78 1.53
CA LYS A 22 -5.49 -10.59 1.10
C LYS A 22 -4.58 -9.37 1.26
N SER A 23 -4.48 -8.58 0.20
CA SER A 23 -3.78 -7.31 0.21
C SER A 23 -4.65 -6.18 -0.36
N ASP A 24 -4.43 -4.97 0.14
CA ASP A 24 -5.01 -3.74 -0.37
C ASP A 24 -3.86 -2.87 -0.92
N GLN A 25 -3.82 -2.67 -2.24
CA GLN A 25 -2.81 -1.86 -2.92
C GLN A 25 -3.32 -0.42 -3.14
N HIS A 26 -2.53 0.56 -2.70
CA HIS A 26 -2.84 1.98 -2.88
C HIS A 26 -1.77 2.63 -3.77
N PHE A 27 -2.19 3.13 -4.93
CA PHE A 27 -1.33 3.90 -5.82
C PHE A 27 -1.31 5.35 -5.34
N CYS A 28 -0.13 5.86 -5.00
CA CYS A 28 0.06 7.17 -4.40
C CYS A 28 1.15 7.94 -5.12
N LEU A 29 1.12 9.26 -4.99
CA LEU A 29 2.20 10.15 -5.40
C LEU A 29 2.82 10.73 -4.13
N VAL A 30 4.08 10.39 -3.86
CA VAL A 30 4.84 10.94 -2.73
C VAL A 30 5.38 12.29 -3.13
N VAL A 31 5.22 13.29 -2.27
CA VAL A 31 5.78 14.64 -2.47
C VAL A 31 7.04 14.75 -1.62
N GLY A 32 8.19 14.89 -2.27
CA GLY A 32 9.49 15.13 -1.66
C GLY A 32 9.61 16.51 -1.02
N LYS A 33 10.64 16.70 -0.18
CA LYS A 33 10.89 17.99 0.50
C LYS A 33 11.29 19.11 -0.46
N ASP A 34 11.83 18.73 -1.61
CA ASP A 34 12.21 19.56 -2.75
C ASP A 34 11.04 19.85 -3.70
N GLY A 35 9.85 19.30 -3.41
CA GLY A 35 8.68 19.40 -4.28
C GLY A 35 8.66 18.38 -5.41
N ILE A 36 9.68 17.52 -5.52
CA ILE A 36 9.71 16.47 -6.53
C ILE A 36 8.76 15.34 -6.12
N THR A 37 7.96 14.92 -7.07
CA THR A 37 6.93 13.90 -6.90
C THR A 37 7.41 12.54 -7.40
N GLN A 38 7.01 11.48 -6.71
CA GLN A 38 7.39 10.11 -7.07
C GLN A 38 6.19 9.18 -6.96
N PRO A 39 5.84 8.43 -8.04
CA PRO A 39 4.77 7.45 -7.97
C PRO A 39 5.21 6.26 -7.12
N VAL A 40 4.34 5.81 -6.23
CA VAL A 40 4.58 4.65 -5.35
C VAL A 40 3.34 3.77 -5.26
N VAL A 41 3.56 2.49 -4.96
CA VAL A 41 2.50 1.54 -4.61
C VAL A 41 2.69 1.14 -3.16
N ILE A 42 1.69 1.43 -2.33
CA ILE A 42 1.67 1.04 -0.92
C ILE A 42 0.82 -0.21 -0.81
N ASP A 43 1.48 -1.36 -0.63
CA ASP A 43 0.79 -2.63 -0.37
C ASP A 43 0.56 -2.83 1.12
N MET A 44 -0.71 -3.01 1.52
CA MET A 44 -1.09 -3.23 2.91
C MET A 44 -1.68 -4.64 3.09
N LYS A 45 -1.05 -5.43 3.96
CA LYS A 45 -1.45 -6.82 4.28
C LYS A 45 -1.56 -7.05 5.79
N SER A 46 -2.22 -8.15 6.19
CA SER A 46 -2.36 -8.56 7.60
C SER A 46 -2.87 -7.43 8.53
N SER A 47 -2.10 -7.01 9.54
CA SER A 47 -2.43 -5.95 10.50
C SER A 47 -2.67 -4.59 9.84
N GLN A 48 -1.97 -4.30 8.75
CA GLN A 48 -2.10 -3.07 7.98
C GLN A 48 -3.44 -2.99 7.22
N LEU A 49 -4.15 -4.12 7.00
CA LEU A 49 -5.49 -4.09 6.40
C LEU A 49 -6.49 -3.31 7.26
N LYS A 50 -6.30 -3.27 8.59
CA LYS A 50 -7.14 -2.45 9.47
C LYS A 50 -6.90 -0.96 9.21
N VAL A 51 -5.64 -0.57 9.02
CA VAL A 51 -5.26 0.80 8.67
C VAL A 51 -5.81 1.16 7.29
N SER A 52 -5.66 0.28 6.30
CA SER A 52 -6.22 0.48 4.97
C SER A 52 -7.73 0.69 4.99
N ARG A 53 -8.49 -0.14 5.71
CA ARG A 53 -9.94 0.02 5.85
C ARG A 53 -10.30 1.36 6.50
N ARG A 54 -9.61 1.74 7.58
CA ARG A 54 -9.83 3.03 8.25
C ARG A 54 -9.59 4.19 7.30
N TRP A 55 -8.51 4.14 6.53
CA TRP A 55 -8.17 5.19 5.56
C TRP A 55 -9.19 5.28 4.43
N LYS A 56 -9.60 4.15 3.84
CA LYS A 56 -10.68 4.09 2.83
C LYS A 56 -11.99 4.69 3.36
N THR A 57 -12.35 4.39 4.62
CA THR A 57 -13.51 5.00 5.27
C THR A 57 -13.34 6.51 5.43
N GLN A 58 -12.18 6.99 5.88
CA GLN A 58 -11.90 8.42 6.01
C GLN A 58 -12.01 9.16 4.66
N ILE A 59 -11.52 8.56 3.58
CA ILE A 59 -11.66 9.06 2.21
C ILE A 59 -13.15 9.15 1.83
N ALA A 60 -13.91 8.06 2.01
CA ALA A 60 -15.32 8.00 1.61
C ALA A 60 -16.23 8.94 2.40
N MET A 61 -15.84 9.29 3.64
CA MET A 61 -16.59 10.22 4.49
C MET A 61 -16.30 11.69 4.18
N GLN A 62 -15.34 12.00 3.29
CA GLN A 62 -15.05 13.39 2.96
C GLN A 62 -16.23 14.05 2.23
N LYS A 63 -16.51 15.28 2.63
CA LYS A 63 -17.48 16.15 1.96
C LYS A 63 -16.86 17.52 1.82
N ILE A 64 -16.82 18.03 0.59
CA ILE A 64 -16.37 19.39 0.29
C ILE A 64 -17.52 20.14 -0.38
N LYS A 65 -17.61 21.44 -0.11
CA LYS A 65 -18.60 22.28 -0.77
C LYS A 65 -18.11 22.59 -2.18
N HIS A 66 -18.87 22.21 -3.18
CA HIS A 66 -18.53 22.49 -4.57
C HIS A 66 -18.54 24.01 -4.80
N PRO A 67 -17.45 24.60 -5.33
CA PRO A 67 -17.29 26.06 -5.39
C PRO A 67 -18.31 26.75 -6.27
N LYS A 68 -18.84 26.07 -7.30
CA LYS A 68 -19.81 26.64 -8.26
C LYS A 68 -21.27 26.35 -7.92
N THR A 69 -21.56 25.20 -7.31
CA THR A 69 -22.95 24.73 -7.12
C THR A 69 -23.37 24.72 -5.65
N GLY A 70 -22.43 24.92 -4.72
CA GLY A 70 -22.69 24.93 -3.28
C GLY A 70 -23.07 23.57 -2.69
N GLN A 71 -23.16 22.52 -3.50
CA GLN A 71 -23.52 21.17 -3.07
C GLN A 71 -22.34 20.50 -2.36
N MET A 72 -22.64 19.65 -1.38
CA MET A 72 -21.62 18.83 -0.72
C MET A 72 -21.30 17.63 -1.60
N VAL A 73 -20.06 17.56 -2.10
CA VAL A 73 -19.58 16.50 -3.00
C VAL A 73 -18.36 15.80 -2.39
N LEU A 74 -18.14 14.55 -2.75
CA LEU A 74 -16.90 13.83 -2.44
C LEU A 74 -15.78 14.43 -3.30
N PRO A 75 -14.65 14.86 -2.71
CA PRO A 75 -13.52 15.31 -3.50
C PRO A 75 -12.93 14.15 -4.33
N PRO A 76 -12.38 14.42 -5.52
CA PRO A 76 -11.59 13.44 -6.24
C PRO A 76 -10.42 12.95 -5.38
N LEU A 77 -10.13 11.64 -5.41
CA LEU A 77 -9.10 11.04 -4.56
C LEU A 77 -7.72 11.68 -4.77
N PHE A 78 -7.34 11.93 -6.02
CA PHE A 78 -6.07 12.57 -6.39
C PHE A 78 -5.96 14.02 -5.92
N ALA A 79 -7.07 14.65 -5.50
CA ALA A 79 -7.09 16.00 -4.96
C ALA A 79 -6.95 16.04 -3.43
N THR A 80 -6.74 14.90 -2.77
CA THR A 80 -6.60 14.81 -1.30
C THR A 80 -5.17 14.51 -0.90
N GLN A 81 -4.68 15.18 0.15
CA GLN A 81 -3.33 15.00 0.67
C GLN A 81 -3.37 14.36 2.07
N TRP A 82 -2.47 13.41 2.30
CA TRP A 82 -2.41 12.60 3.51
C TRP A 82 -0.97 12.46 4.00
N LYS A 83 -0.79 12.46 5.31
CA LYS A 83 0.49 12.22 5.96
C LYS A 83 0.53 10.79 6.47
N PHE A 84 1.60 10.08 6.11
CA PHE A 84 1.89 8.74 6.62
C PHE A 84 3.00 8.85 7.67
N CYS A 85 2.77 8.26 8.84
CA CYS A 85 3.78 8.09 9.86
C CYS A 85 3.86 6.61 10.26
N THR A 86 5.04 6.15 10.64
CA THR A 86 5.24 4.83 11.24
C THR A 86 5.01 4.92 12.75
N VAL A 87 4.27 3.96 13.30
CA VAL A 87 4.02 3.82 14.74
C VAL A 87 4.38 2.41 15.17
N GLU A 88 4.90 2.27 16.38
CA GLU A 88 5.12 0.96 16.98
C GLU A 88 3.83 0.48 17.66
N GLU A 89 3.41 -0.74 17.37
CA GLU A 89 2.32 -1.44 18.04
C GLU A 89 2.88 -2.67 18.74
N SER A 90 2.40 -2.98 19.94
CA SER A 90 2.83 -4.15 20.70
C SER A 90 1.65 -4.90 21.32
N ASN A 91 1.73 -6.22 21.37
CA ASN A 91 0.83 -7.10 22.12
C ASN A 91 1.61 -8.25 22.80
N ASP A 92 0.91 -9.19 23.41
CA ASP A 92 1.50 -10.36 24.08
C ASP A 92 2.33 -11.28 23.15
N GLN A 93 2.26 -11.08 21.83
CA GLN A 93 2.98 -11.85 20.81
C GLN A 93 4.18 -11.08 20.21
N GLY A 94 4.41 -9.83 20.60
CA GLY A 94 5.57 -9.02 20.20
C GLY A 94 5.22 -7.59 19.79
N SER A 95 6.22 -6.88 19.27
CA SER A 95 6.10 -5.52 18.73
C SER A 95 6.35 -5.50 17.22
N TRP A 96 5.59 -4.68 16.49
CA TRP A 96 5.76 -4.45 15.06
C TRP A 96 5.49 -2.99 14.70
N PHE A 97 5.99 -2.54 13.55
CA PHE A 97 5.66 -1.22 13.01
C PHE A 97 4.40 -1.29 12.15
N ASN A 98 3.52 -0.30 12.33
CA ASN A 98 2.31 -0.09 11.55
C ASN A 98 2.24 1.36 11.05
N TYR A 99 1.25 1.67 10.23
CA TYR A 99 1.02 3.04 9.73
C TYR A 99 -0.05 3.75 10.55
N THR A 100 0.19 5.04 10.84
CA THR A 100 -0.87 6.01 11.14
C THR A 100 -0.99 6.97 9.96
N ILE A 101 -2.23 7.26 9.57
CA ILE A 101 -2.54 8.09 8.40
C ILE A 101 -3.42 9.24 8.85
N GLU A 102 -2.93 10.45 8.58
CA GLU A 102 -3.58 11.70 8.97
C GLU A 102 -3.96 12.49 7.72
N LYS A 103 -5.15 13.10 7.75
CA LYS A 103 -5.61 13.97 6.67
C LYS A 103 -4.88 15.31 6.79
N ILE A 104 -4.19 15.72 5.73
CA ILE A 104 -3.64 17.08 5.63
C ILE A 104 -4.73 18.02 5.09
N GLY A 105 -5.30 17.70 3.93
CA GLY A 105 -6.24 18.60 3.27
C GLY A 105 -6.49 18.27 1.82
N LEU A 106 -6.83 19.29 1.03
CA LEU A 106 -6.86 19.21 -0.42
C LEU A 106 -5.53 19.68 -0.99
N VAL A 107 -5.18 19.20 -2.18
CA VAL A 107 -4.02 19.70 -2.93
C VAL A 107 -4.32 21.13 -3.37
N GLU A 108 -3.47 22.07 -2.96
CA GLU A 108 -3.60 23.50 -3.30
C GLU A 108 -2.82 23.86 -4.56
N ASP A 109 -1.70 23.17 -4.80
CA ASP A 109 -0.84 23.39 -5.96
C ASP A 109 -1.45 22.80 -7.24
N ARG A 110 -1.51 23.62 -8.29
CA ARG A 110 -2.14 23.24 -9.56
C ARG A 110 -1.33 22.19 -10.31
N ASP A 111 -0.02 22.31 -10.33
CA ASP A 111 0.85 21.44 -11.10
C ASP A 111 0.87 20.05 -10.48
N LEU A 112 0.96 19.97 -9.15
CA LEU A 112 0.80 18.75 -8.38
C LEU A 112 -0.58 18.09 -8.62
N MET A 113 -1.64 18.88 -8.72
CA MET A 113 -2.99 18.36 -9.00
C MET A 113 -3.09 17.77 -10.41
N LEU A 114 -2.49 18.41 -11.41
CA LEU A 114 -2.46 17.93 -12.79
C LEU A 114 -1.64 16.64 -12.92
N GLU A 115 -0.50 16.58 -12.25
CA GLU A 115 0.34 15.40 -12.21
C GLU A 115 -0.36 14.23 -11.52
N ALA A 116 -0.95 14.44 -10.34
CA ALA A 116 -1.69 13.41 -9.63
C ALA A 116 -2.88 12.89 -10.46
N LYS A 117 -3.53 13.76 -11.24
CA LYS A 117 -4.56 13.36 -12.20
C LYS A 117 -3.98 12.51 -13.34
N ALA A 118 -2.87 12.93 -13.94
CA ALA A 118 -2.21 12.18 -15.01
C ALA A 118 -1.79 10.77 -14.54
N PHE A 119 -1.23 10.68 -13.34
CA PHE A 119 -0.89 9.40 -12.72
C PHE A 119 -2.12 8.52 -12.51
N ARG A 120 -3.23 9.09 -12.00
CA ARG A 120 -4.48 8.34 -11.82
C ARG A 120 -5.03 7.81 -13.14
N ASP A 121 -4.98 8.62 -14.19
CA ASP A 121 -5.44 8.26 -15.53
C ASP A 121 -4.56 7.13 -16.11
N SER A 122 -3.24 7.18 -15.95
CA SER A 122 -2.31 6.11 -16.35
C SER A 122 -2.55 4.80 -15.58
N VAL A 123 -2.76 4.87 -14.25
CA VAL A 123 -3.15 3.70 -13.43
C VAL A 123 -4.49 3.12 -13.89
N ALA A 124 -5.46 3.95 -14.25
CA ALA A 124 -6.77 3.51 -14.75
C ALA A 124 -6.70 2.88 -16.14
N ALA A 125 -5.81 3.38 -17.01
CA ALA A 125 -5.51 2.82 -18.32
C ALA A 125 -4.76 1.47 -18.22
N GLY A 126 -4.20 1.14 -17.05
CA GLY A 126 -3.50 -0.12 -16.80
C GLY A 126 -2.02 -0.08 -17.15
N GLU A 127 -1.48 1.09 -17.50
CA GLU A 127 -0.07 1.28 -17.87
C GLU A 127 0.89 1.02 -16.70
N VAL A 128 0.42 1.17 -15.46
CA VAL A 128 1.22 0.96 -14.22
C VAL A 128 1.23 -0.51 -13.77
N LYS A 129 0.63 -1.44 -14.52
CA LYS A 129 0.66 -2.89 -14.24
C LYS A 129 1.71 -3.63 -15.08
N ALA A 130 3.00 -3.31 -14.94
CA ALA A 130 4.07 -4.17 -15.48
C ALA A 130 5.45 -3.85 -14.88
N ALA A 131 5.63 -4.12 -13.60
CA ALA A 131 6.94 -4.56 -13.13
C ALA A 131 6.69 -5.84 -12.33
N PRO A 132 7.15 -7.02 -12.80
CA PRO A 132 7.31 -8.15 -11.91
C PRO A 132 8.17 -7.69 -10.74
N GLU A 133 7.81 -8.06 -9.50
CA GLU A 133 8.81 -8.04 -8.44
C GLU A 133 9.99 -8.86 -8.95
N GLU A 134 11.14 -8.21 -9.17
CA GLU A 134 12.39 -8.92 -9.40
C GLU A 134 12.61 -9.78 -8.16
N GLY A 135 12.27 -11.05 -8.29
CA GLY A 135 12.50 -12.05 -7.27
C GLY A 135 13.99 -12.05 -6.99
N ASN A 136 14.35 -11.58 -5.80
CA ASN A 136 15.71 -11.64 -5.30
C ASN A 136 16.09 -13.14 -5.22
N PRO A 137 16.99 -13.67 -6.06
CA PRO A 137 17.41 -15.05 -5.94
C PRO A 137 18.47 -15.07 -4.84
N THR A 138 18.07 -15.38 -3.61
CA THR A 138 19.05 -15.84 -2.61
C THR A 138 19.51 -17.25 -2.98
N SER A 139 20.40 -17.32 -3.96
CA SER A 139 21.25 -18.47 -4.20
C SER A 139 22.32 -18.53 -3.10
N ASN A 140 22.07 -19.31 -2.04
CA ASN A 140 23.17 -19.81 -1.22
C ASN A 140 23.56 -21.20 -1.75
N PRO A 141 24.79 -21.39 -2.25
CA PRO A 141 25.27 -22.68 -2.73
C PRO A 141 25.52 -23.67 -1.58
N PRO A 142 25.50 -24.99 -1.85
CA PRO A 142 25.73 -26.01 -0.83
C PRO A 142 27.19 -26.00 -0.38
N VAL A 143 27.38 -26.05 0.95
CA VAL A 143 28.69 -26.12 1.61
C VAL A 143 29.37 -27.43 1.18
N LYS A 144 30.51 -27.32 0.50
CA LYS A 144 31.44 -28.43 0.29
C LYS A 144 32.45 -28.42 1.44
N ASP A 145 32.50 -29.54 2.17
CA ASP A 145 33.61 -29.90 3.04
C ASP A 145 34.85 -30.16 2.19
N GLU A 146 35.93 -29.40 2.40
CA GLU A 146 37.27 -29.71 1.88
C GLU A 146 38.32 -29.44 2.98
N ASP A 147 38.72 -30.57 3.58
CA ASP A 147 40.10 -31.01 3.82
C ASP A 147 40.83 -30.63 5.13
N GLU A 148 40.76 -31.60 6.05
CA GLU A 148 41.90 -32.09 6.83
C GLU A 148 43.15 -32.28 5.94
N ILE A 149 44.25 -31.61 6.29
CA ILE A 149 45.59 -31.94 5.79
C ILE A 149 46.43 -32.38 6.99
N PRO A 150 46.91 -33.63 6.98
CA PRO A 150 48.28 -33.89 7.38
C PRO A 150 49.02 -34.81 6.39
N PHE A 151 50.08 -34.25 5.79
CA PHE A 151 51.18 -34.83 4.99
C PHE A 151 50.96 -36.11 4.18
#